data_AF-A0A6L8MGE1-F1
#
_entry.id   AF-A0A6L8MGE1-F1
#
_cell.length_a   1.000
_cell.length_b   1.000
_cell.length_c   1.000
_cell.angle_alpha   90.00
_cell.angle_beta   90.00
_cell.angle_gamma   90.00
#
_symmetry.space_group_name_H-M   'P 1'
#
loop_
_entity.id
_entity.type
_entity.pdbx_description
1 polymer ?
#
loop_
_entity_poly.entity_id
_entity_poly.type
_entity_poly.pdbx_seq_one_letter_code
_entity_poly.pdbx_strand_id
1 'polypeptide(L)' 'MLKAPRTLTFKCAKCAKAVQVRLQKVSACSHIQPYVGVCTCGEVRHHAIGQKDAVASYLAAPEGWTHHH' A
#
# COMPACT_ATOMS: atom_id res chain seq x y z
N MET A 1 -13.33 -16.73 -6.36
CA MET A 1 -12.94 -15.31 -6.55
C MET A 1 -12.41 -14.79 -5.21
N LEU A 2 -11.09 -14.82 -4.95
CA LEU A 2 -10.55 -14.25 -3.72
C LEU A 2 -10.65 -12.72 -3.80
N LYS A 3 -11.60 -12.13 -3.06
CA LYS A 3 -11.67 -10.68 -2.88
C LYS A 3 -10.43 -10.28 -2.07
N ALA A 4 -9.58 -9.44 -2.64
CA ALA A 4 -8.39 -8.98 -1.93
C ALA A 4 -8.77 -8.39 -0.57
N PRO A 5 -8.03 -8.68 0.51
CA PRO A 5 -8.29 -8.12 1.82
C PRO A 5 -8.28 -6.59 1.72
N ARG A 6 -9.33 -5.92 2.20
CA ARG A 6 -9.39 -4.45 2.18
C ARG A 6 -8.39 -3.83 3.17
N THR A 7 -7.90 -4.61 4.13
CA THR A 7 -6.98 -4.19 5.19
C THR A 7 -5.97 -5.30 5.41
N LEU A 8 -4.71 -4.93 5.62
CA LEU A 8 -3.61 -5.81 5.99
C LEU A 8 -2.93 -5.25 7.25
N THR A 9 -2.41 -6.14 8.10
CA THR A 9 -1.71 -5.76 9.33
C THR A 9 -0.24 -6.14 9.22
N PHE A 10 0.64 -5.17 9.43
CA PHE A 10 2.10 -5.35 9.38
C PHE A 10 2.76 -4.91 10.68
N LYS A 11 4.02 -5.32 10.90
CA LYS A 11 4.81 -4.86 12.06
C LYS A 11 5.63 -3.61 11.70
N CYS A 12 5.39 -2.50 12.39
CA CYS A 12 6.12 -1.24 12.24
C CYS A 12 7.63 -1.45 12.40
N ALA A 13 8.45 -0.86 11.54
CA ALA A 13 9.90 -0.96 11.65
C ALA A 13 10.42 -0.14 12.84
N LYS A 14 9.87 1.05 13.06
CA LYS A 14 10.30 1.96 14.13
C LYS A 14 9.87 1.55 15.54
N CYS A 15 8.63 1.13 15.75
CA CYS A 15 8.10 0.87 17.10
C CYS A 15 7.68 -0.58 17.34
N ALA A 16 7.88 -1.47 16.35
CA ALA A 16 7.52 -2.89 16.41
C ALA A 16 6.01 -3.18 16.69
N LYS A 17 5.15 -2.16 16.72
CA LYS A 17 3.69 -2.31 16.89
C LYS A 17 3.02 -2.71 15.58
N ALA A 18 1.78 -3.20 15.69
CA ALA A 18 0.95 -3.47 14.53
C ALA A 18 0.55 -2.17 13.81
N VAL A 19 0.70 -2.16 12.49
CA VAL A 19 0.30 -1.10 11.55
C VAL A 19 -0.75 -1.69 10.64
N GLN A 20 -1.96 -1.12 10.67
CA GLN A 20 -2.99 -1.46 9.71
C GLN A 20 -2.81 -0.59 8.47
N VAL A 21 -2.61 -1.23 7.33
CA VAL A 21 -2.65 -0.58 6.03
C VAL A 21 -3.96 -0.95 5.33
N ARG A 22 -4.55 0.01 4.63
CA ARG A 22 -5.81 -0.17 3.93
C ARG A 22 -5.60 -0.05 2.43
N LEU A 23 -6.31 -0.89 1.70
CA LEU A 23 -6.33 -0.85 0.24
C LEU A 23 -6.79 0.55 -0.19
N GLN A 24 -5.92 1.23 -0.92
CA GLN A 24 -6.23 2.52 -1.52
C GLN A 24 -7.20 2.30 -2.66
N LYS A 25 -8.23 3.16 -2.71
CA LYS A 25 -9.22 3.12 -3.78
C LYS A 25 -8.58 3.72 -5.04
N VAL A 26 -7.76 2.94 -5.72
CA VAL A 26 -7.27 3.30 -7.06
C VAL A 26 -8.35 2.93 -8.06
N SER A 27 -8.92 3.94 -8.71
CA SER A 27 -10.07 3.80 -9.61
C SER A 27 -9.75 3.07 -10.92
N ALA A 28 -8.49 2.77 -11.22
CA ALA A 28 -8.12 2.37 -12.58
C ALA A 28 -7.10 1.23 -12.72
N CYS A 29 -6.55 0.65 -11.64
CA CYS A 29 -5.44 -0.30 -11.78
C CYS A 29 -5.81 -1.68 -11.23
N SER A 30 -6.40 -2.55 -12.05
CA SER A 30 -6.71 -3.94 -11.68
C SER A 30 -5.47 -4.82 -11.49
N HIS A 31 -4.30 -4.36 -11.96
CA HIS A 31 -3.02 -5.07 -11.93
C HIS A 31 -2.13 -4.69 -10.73
N ILE A 32 -2.59 -3.80 -9.86
CA ILE A 32 -1.91 -3.42 -8.61
C ILE A 32 -2.92 -3.12 -7.50
N GLN A 33 -2.57 -3.54 -6.30
CA GLN A 33 -3.32 -3.31 -5.08
C GLN A 33 -2.45 -2.51 -4.13
N PRO A 34 -2.51 -1.17 -4.19
CA PRO A 34 -1.78 -0.31 -3.29
C PRO A 34 -2.46 -0.25 -1.93
N TYR A 35 -1.67 -0.36 -0.88
CA TYR A 35 -2.06 -0.25 0.51
C TYR A 35 -1.23 0.87 1.15
N VAL A 36 -1.89 1.66 1.98
CA VAL A 36 -1.21 2.66 2.82
C VAL A 36 -1.81 2.66 4.21
N GLY A 37 -0.99 2.96 5.19
CA GLY A 37 -1.42 3.16 6.57
C GLY A 37 -0.38 3.92 7.34
N VAL A 38 -0.80 4.55 8.43
CA VAL A 38 0.08 5.28 9.33
C VAL A 38 0.09 4.56 10.67
N CYS A 39 1.27 4.24 11.17
CA CYS A 39 1.43 3.70 12.50
C CYS A 39 1.15 4.78 13.54
N THR A 40 0.75 4.36 14.75
CA THR A 40 0.56 5.28 15.89
C THR A 40 1.82 6.05 16.28
N CYS A 41 3.01 5.60 15.87
CA CYS A 41 4.27 6.33 16.06
C CYS A 41 4.59 7.37 14.97
N GLY A 42 3.70 7.53 13.98
CA GLY A 42 3.89 8.43 12.84
C GLY A 42 4.60 7.82 11.62
N GLU A 43 5.00 6.54 11.68
CA GLU A 43 5.60 5.87 10.51
C GLU A 43 4.55 5.56 9.46
N VAL A 44 4.70 6.13 8.26
CA VAL A 44 3.85 5.81 7.11
C VAL A 44 4.37 4.54 6.45
N ARG A 45 3.47 3.58 6.24
CA ARG A 45 3.78 2.33 5.55
C ARG A 45 3.06 2.26 4.22
N HIS A 46 3.84 2.25 3.15
CA HIS A 46 3.40 1.98 1.79
C HIS A 46 3.65 0.50 1.49
N HIS A 47 2.65 -0.18 0.94
CA HIS A 47 2.77 -1.55 0.46
C HIS A 47 1.96 -1.70 -0.81
N ALA A 48 2.39 -2.51 -1.77
CA ALA A 48 1.59 -2.82 -2.94
C ALA A 48 1.82 -4.25 -3.39
N ILE A 49 0.78 -4.84 -3.96
CA ILE A 49 0.79 -6.21 -4.49
C ILE A 49 0.29 -6.17 -5.94
N GLY A 50 0.98 -6.82 -6.86
CA GLY A 50 0.57 -6.86 -8.26
C GLY A 50 1.74 -6.99 -9.23
N GLN A 51 1.60 -6.38 -10.41
CA GLN A 51 2.66 -6.26 -11.41
C GLN A 51 3.92 -5.63 -10.81
N LYS A 52 5.08 -6.25 -11.03
CA LYS A 52 6.35 -5.83 -10.41
C LYS A 52 6.70 -4.37 -10.71
N ASP A 53 6.49 -3.95 -11.96
CA ASP A 53 6.77 -2.60 -12.42
C ASP A 53 5.89 -1.55 -11.74
N ALA A 54 4.57 -1.82 -11.68
CA ALA A 54 3.62 -0.94 -11.00
C ALA A 54 3.90 -0.86 -9.48
N VAL A 55 4.26 -1.99 -8.85
CA VAL A 55 4.63 -2.03 -7.43
C VAL A 55 5.89 -1.20 -7.19
N ALA A 56 6.91 -1.34 -8.03
CA ALA A 56 8.14 -0.56 -7.92
C ALA A 56 7.86 0.94 -8.06
N SER A 57 7.05 1.32 -9.05
CA SER A 57 6.64 2.71 -9.27
C SER A 57 5.85 3.30 -8.11
N TYR A 58 4.93 2.54 -7.51
CA TYR A 58 4.18 2.98 -6.32
C TYR A 58 5.08 3.17 -5.10
N LEU A 59 6.02 2.25 -4.87
CA LEU A 59 6.96 2.36 -3.74
C LEU A 59 7.98 3.48 -3.93
N ALA A 60 8.31 3.84 -5.18
CA ALA A 60 9.19 4.95 -5.51
C ALA A 60 8.52 6.33 -5.36
N ALA A 61 7.19 6.40 -5.37
CA ALA A 61 6.41 7.64 -5.30
C ALA A 61 5.53 7.69 -4.03
N PRO A 62 6.09 8.02 -2.86
CA PRO A 62 5.33 8.10 -1.60
C PRO A 62 4.33 9.26 -1.56
N GLU A 63 4.45 10.25 -2.45
CA GLU A 63 3.53 11.39 -2.55
C GLU A 63 2.96 11.48 -3.97
N GLY A 64 1.65 11.28 -4.11
CA GLY A 64 0.95 11.55 -5.37
C GLY A 64 1.16 10.54 -6.50
N TRP A 65 1.36 9.24 -6.19
CA TRP A 65 1.43 8.22 -7.24
C TRP A 65 0.16 8.25 -8.10
N THR A 66 0.33 8.74 -9.33
CA THR A 66 -0.69 8.79 -10.35
C THR A 66 -0.23 7.82 -11.43
N HIS A 67 -0.81 6.62 -11.48
CA HIS A 67 -0.57 5.71 -12.58
C HIS A 67 -1.15 6.33 -13.85
N HIS A 68 -0.30 6.99 -14.63
CA HIS A 68 -0.61 7.30 -16.01
C HIS A 68 -0.75 5.95 -16.73
N HIS A 69 -1.97 5.65 -17.19
CA HIS A 69 -2.20 4.57 -18.15
C HIS A 69 -1.49 4.85 -19.46
#